data_AF-A0A803SRR3-F1
#
_entry.id   AF-A0A803SRR3-F1
#
_cell.length_a   1.000
_cell.length_b   1.000
_cell.length_c   1.000
_cell.angle_alpha   90.00
_cell.angle_beta   90.00
_cell.angle_gamma   90.00
#
_symmetry.space_group_name_H-M   'P 1'
#
loop_
_entity.id
_entity.type
_entity.pdbx_description
1 polymer ?
#
loop_
_entity_poly.entity_id
_entity_poly.type
_entity_poly.pdbx_seq_one_letter_code
_entity_poly.pdbx_strand_id
1 'polypeptide(L)'
;MWPVDGLHACPHAVVTLMEQRGHHWLTNSRMLKYESMLVDNPQVKLSVCATLNPATLMPVEEGELMQHDCLEVMDEVYSSRPDLKDLPLQTPEWVLFTDGSSRVVGSERRAGYAVVNSNGETLEAKGLPPGTSAQRVE
;
A
#
# COMPACT_ATOMS: atom_id res chain seq x y z
N MET A 1 39.13 19.25 -8.53
CA MET A 1 38.37 19.41 -9.78
C MET A 1 37.32 18.31 -9.75
N TRP A 2 36.12 18.63 -9.25
CA TRP A 2 35.05 17.65 -9.04
C TRP A 2 34.33 17.40 -10.38
N PRO A 3 34.09 16.15 -10.81
CA PRO A 3 33.19 15.90 -11.93
C PRO A 3 31.76 16.24 -11.47
N VAL A 4 31.09 17.07 -12.24
CA VAL A 4 29.74 17.65 -11.99
C VAL A 4 28.62 16.76 -12.52
N ASP A 5 28.83 15.45 -12.62
CA ASP A 5 27.82 14.52 -13.07
C ASP A 5 27.12 13.94 -11.84
N GLY A 6 25.92 14.47 -11.55
CA GLY A 6 25.10 14.15 -10.38
C GLY A 6 24.58 12.71 -10.38
N LEU A 7 25.47 11.74 -10.19
CA LEU A 7 25.12 10.34 -10.01
C LEU A 7 24.61 10.16 -8.58
N HIS A 8 23.30 10.04 -8.43
CA HIS A 8 22.68 9.69 -7.15
C HIS A 8 22.54 8.16 -7.06
N ALA A 9 23.27 7.58 -6.12
CA ALA A 9 23.22 6.16 -5.82
C ALA A 9 22.04 5.87 -4.86
N CYS A 10 21.12 5.00 -5.28
CA CYS A 10 20.02 4.55 -4.42
C CYS A 10 20.09 3.03 -4.26
N PRO A 11 19.94 2.49 -3.04
CA PRO A 11 19.92 1.05 -2.81
C PRO A 11 18.71 0.33 -3.40
N HIS A 12 17.72 1.09 -3.87
CA HIS A 12 16.48 0.55 -4.43
C HIS A 12 16.32 1.04 -5.87
N ALA A 13 15.72 0.21 -6.73
CA ALA A 13 15.40 0.56 -8.12
C ALA A 13 14.19 1.53 -8.18
N VAL A 14 14.41 2.79 -7.77
CA VAL A 14 13.35 3.80 -7.60
C VAL A 14 12.51 3.99 -8.86
N VAL A 15 13.12 3.98 -10.05
CA VAL A 15 12.41 4.09 -11.33
C VAL A 15 11.41 2.95 -11.49
N THR A 16 11.88 1.71 -11.31
CA THR A 16 11.04 0.50 -11.39
C THR A 16 9.90 0.52 -10.37
N LEU A 17 10.17 0.98 -9.14
CA LEU A 17 9.15 1.10 -8.10
C LEU A 17 8.09 2.14 -8.46
N MET A 18 8.49 3.28 -9.01
CA MET A 18 7.58 4.32 -9.45
C MET A 18 6.70 3.83 -10.61
N GLU A 19 7.29 3.17 -11.61
CA GLU A 19 6.57 2.65 -12.78
C GLU A 19 5.57 1.55 -12.40
N GLN A 20 5.98 0.58 -11.58
CA GLN A 20 5.14 -0.59 -11.31
C GLN A 20 4.16 -0.39 -10.14
N ARG A 21 4.57 0.35 -9.10
CA ARG A 21 3.83 0.45 -7.84
C ARG A 21 3.55 1.89 -7.41
N GLY A 22 4.09 2.90 -8.08
CA GLY A 22 3.96 4.31 -7.67
C GLY A 22 2.52 4.78 -7.52
N HIS A 23 1.65 4.40 -8.45
CA HIS A 23 0.23 4.77 -8.45
C HIS A 23 -0.58 4.16 -7.29
N HIS A 24 -0.07 3.12 -6.64
CA HIS A 24 -0.74 2.52 -5.48
C HIS A 24 -0.60 3.40 -4.22
N TRP A 25 0.47 4.21 -4.13
CA TRP A 25 0.85 4.93 -2.90
C TRP A 25 0.95 6.45 -3.08
N LEU A 26 1.09 6.92 -4.31
CA LEU A 26 1.25 8.32 -4.65
C LEU A 26 0.06 8.82 -5.47
N THR A 27 -0.39 10.04 -5.18
CA THR A 27 -1.40 10.70 -6.01
C THR A 27 -0.83 11.02 -7.39
N ASN A 28 -1.69 11.13 -8.40
CA ASN A 28 -1.28 11.47 -9.77
C ASN A 28 -0.44 12.75 -9.84
N SER A 29 -0.79 13.79 -9.07
CA SER A 29 0.01 15.03 -9.02
C SER A 29 1.41 14.82 -8.44
N ARG A 30 1.57 13.92 -7.46
CA ARG A 30 2.88 13.57 -6.90
C ARG A 30 3.68 12.70 -7.86
N MET A 31 3.04 11.73 -8.52
CA MET A 31 3.66 10.89 -9.54
C MET A 31 4.27 11.74 -10.67
N LEU A 32 3.47 12.59 -11.31
CA LEU A 32 3.92 13.46 -12.39
C LEU A 32 5.07 14.38 -11.96
N LYS A 33 5.01 14.89 -10.73
CA LYS A 33 6.09 15.72 -10.19
C LYS A 33 7.39 14.93 -10.10
N TYR A 34 7.37 13.73 -9.52
CA TYR A 34 8.58 12.93 -9.36
C TYR A 34 9.12 12.40 -10.70
N GLU A 35 8.24 11.98 -11.61
CA GLU A 35 8.61 11.54 -12.96
C GLU A 35 9.36 12.65 -13.70
N SER A 36 8.82 13.87 -13.72
CA SER A 36 9.46 15.02 -14.37
C SER A 36 10.81 15.40 -13.75
N MET A 37 10.98 15.22 -12.43
CA MET A 37 12.18 15.65 -11.71
C MET A 37 13.30 14.62 -11.73
N LEU A 38 12.95 13.32 -11.71
CA LEU A 38 13.88 12.22 -11.47
C LEU A 38 14.09 11.32 -12.68
N VAL A 39 13.07 11.15 -13.53
CA VAL A 39 13.09 10.23 -14.68
C VAL A 39 13.31 11.00 -15.98
N ASP A 40 12.50 12.02 -16.23
CA ASP A 40 12.55 12.78 -17.49
C ASP A 40 13.64 13.86 -17.51
N ASN A 41 14.30 14.10 -16.38
CA ASN A 41 15.31 15.15 -16.27
C ASN A 41 16.66 14.65 -16.85
N PRO A 42 17.12 15.16 -18.01
CA PRO A 42 18.36 14.70 -18.63
C PRO A 42 19.61 15.03 -17.82
N GLN A 43 19.51 15.92 -16.82
CA GLN A 43 20.60 16.27 -15.92
C GLN A 43 20.73 15.31 -14.73
N VAL A 44 19.78 14.39 -14.56
CA VAL A 44 19.74 13.43 -13.47
C VAL A 44 19.88 12.03 -14.04
N LYS A 45 20.84 11.26 -13.53
CA LYS A 45 20.97 9.84 -13.84
C LYS A 45 20.84 9.04 -12.55
N LEU A 46 19.77 8.26 -12.46
CA LEU A 46 19.58 7.33 -11.37
C LEU A 46 20.32 6.02 -11.67
N SER A 47 21.02 5.51 -10.67
CA SER A 47 21.67 4.21 -10.73
C SER A 47 21.42 3.44 -9.44
N VAL A 48 21.21 2.13 -9.57
CA VAL A 48 21.04 1.24 -8.43
C VAL A 48 22.41 0.95 -7.84
N CYS A 49 22.57 1.15 -6.54
CA CYS A 49 23.80 0.89 -5.81
C CYS A 49 23.48 0.02 -4.60
N ALA A 50 23.88 -1.25 -4.63
CA ALA A 50 23.47 -2.24 -3.64
C ALA A 50 23.79 -1.83 -2.18
N THR A 51 24.93 -1.17 -1.95
CA THR A 51 25.41 -0.86 -0.60
C THR A 51 26.16 0.46 -0.56
N LEU A 52 25.74 1.35 0.36
CA LEU A 52 26.45 2.59 0.71
C LEU A 52 27.07 2.45 2.09
N ASN A 53 28.30 2.94 2.26
CA ASN A 53 28.90 3.09 3.59
C ASN A 53 28.09 4.15 4.38
N PRO A 54 27.54 3.82 5.57
CA PRO A 54 26.70 4.77 6.33
C PRO A 54 27.43 6.06 6.76
N ALA A 55 28.74 5.99 6.97
CA ALA A 55 29.55 7.13 7.41
C ALA A 55 29.96 8.05 6.26
N THR A 56 30.20 7.49 5.07
CA THR A 56 30.73 8.25 3.91
C THR A 56 29.73 8.46 2.79
N LEU A 57 28.60 7.73 2.80
CA LEU A 57 27.60 7.70 1.74
C LEU A 57 28.15 7.37 0.34
N MET A 58 29.28 6.66 0.30
CA MET A 58 29.94 6.23 -0.92
C MET A 58 29.60 4.78 -1.24
N PRO A 59 29.56 4.38 -2.53
CA PRO A 59 29.45 2.99 -2.93
C PRO A 59 30.57 2.14 -2.32
N VAL A 60 30.24 0.96 -1.82
CA VAL A 60 31.21 -0.02 -1.35
C VAL A 60 31.49 -1.00 -2.49
N GLU A 61 32.77 -1.17 -2.86
CA GLU A 61 33.17 -2.04 -3.98
C GLU A 61 33.00 -3.55 -3.67
N GLU A 62 33.09 -3.93 -2.39
CA GLU A 62 32.92 -5.30 -1.91
C GLU A 62 32.02 -5.30 -0.67
N GLY A 63 30.75 -5.59 -0.89
CA GLY A 63 29.79 -5.88 0.17
C GLY A 63 28.67 -6.68 -0.45
N GLU A 64 28.18 -7.69 0.27
CA GLU A 64 27.06 -8.53 -0.15
C GLU A 64 26.01 -7.66 -0.84
N LEU A 65 25.73 -7.97 -2.10
CA LEU A 65 24.60 -7.38 -2.82
C LEU A 65 23.41 -7.44 -1.85
N MET A 66 22.81 -6.32 -1.50
CA MET A 66 21.46 -6.36 -0.93
C MET A 66 20.58 -7.04 -1.99
N GLN A 67 20.42 -8.36 -1.85
CA GLN A 67 19.64 -9.24 -2.70
C GLN A 67 18.19 -9.21 -2.23
N HIS A 68 17.57 -8.03 -2.22
CA HIS A 68 16.12 -7.97 -2.09
C HIS A 68 15.53 -7.32 -3.33
N ASP A 69 14.59 -8.02 -3.93
CA ASP A 69 13.74 -7.43 -4.95
C ASP A 69 12.78 -6.47 -4.24
N CYS A 70 12.95 -5.18 -4.52
CA CYS A 70 12.14 -4.14 -3.90
C CYS A 70 10.65 -4.31 -4.23
N LEU A 71 10.31 -4.91 -5.37
CA LEU A 71 8.94 -5.21 -5.75
C LEU A 71 8.39 -6.37 -4.91
N GLU A 72 9.18 -7.43 -4.73
CA GLU A 72 8.80 -8.57 -3.88
C GLU A 72 8.59 -8.12 -2.43
N VAL A 73 9.49 -7.31 -1.88
CA VAL A 73 9.34 -6.74 -0.53
C VAL A 73 8.12 -5.84 -0.44
N MET A 74 7.84 -5.03 -1.46
CA MET A 74 6.63 -4.21 -1.48
C MET A 74 5.37 -5.07 -1.54
N ASP A 75 5.39 -6.14 -2.32
CA ASP A 75 4.29 -7.09 -2.38
C ASP A 75 4.14 -7.86 -1.08
N GLU A 76 5.21 -8.23 -0.39
CA GLU A 76 5.11 -8.88 0.91
C GLU A 76 4.55 -7.92 1.96
N VAL A 77 5.17 -6.74 2.12
CA VAL A 77 4.82 -5.76 3.16
C VAL A 77 3.43 -5.18 2.96
N TYR A 78 3.04 -4.94 1.70
CA TYR A 78 1.76 -4.31 1.36
C TYR A 78 0.77 -5.27 0.71
N SER A 79 1.07 -6.57 0.62
CA SER A 79 0.03 -7.55 0.34
C SER A 79 -0.97 -7.48 1.47
N SER A 80 -2.20 -7.15 1.10
CA SER A 80 -3.36 -7.36 1.95
C SER A 80 -3.55 -8.87 2.12
N ARG A 81 -2.73 -9.49 2.98
CA ARG A 81 -2.76 -10.93 3.32
C ARG A 81 -2.80 -11.85 2.10
N PRO A 82 -1.65 -12.38 1.62
CA PRO A 82 -1.62 -13.20 0.40
C PRO A 82 -2.39 -14.52 0.53
N ASP A 83 -2.67 -14.94 1.76
CA ASP A 83 -3.54 -16.06 2.12
C ASP A 83 -5.04 -15.74 2.03
N LEU A 84 -5.43 -14.46 1.98
CA LEU A 84 -6.81 -14.03 1.80
C LEU A 84 -7.24 -14.21 0.34
N LYS A 85 -8.19 -15.12 0.12
CA LYS A 85 -8.70 -15.47 -1.21
C LYS A 85 -10.22 -15.29 -1.23
N ASP A 86 -10.77 -15.01 -2.40
CA ASP A 86 -12.22 -14.99 -2.64
C ASP A 86 -12.80 -16.42 -2.79
N LEU A 87 -12.24 -17.37 -2.04
CA LEU A 87 -12.64 -18.77 -2.00
C LEU A 87 -12.95 -19.14 -0.55
N PRO A 88 -14.08 -19.82 -0.27
CA PRO A 88 -14.40 -20.25 1.07
C PRO A 88 -13.35 -21.25 1.60
N LEU A 89 -13.08 -21.21 2.89
CA LEU A 89 -12.22 -22.19 3.57
C LEU A 89 -12.88 -23.58 3.52
N GLN A 90 -12.07 -24.65 3.45
CA GLN A 90 -12.58 -26.04 3.43
C GLN A 90 -13.22 -26.43 4.78
N THR A 91 -12.63 -25.98 5.88
CA THR A 91 -13.08 -26.26 7.25
C THR A 91 -13.04 -24.97 8.08
N PRO A 92 -13.98 -24.02 7.86
CA PRO A 92 -14.02 -22.80 8.64
C PRO A 92 -14.47 -23.09 10.08
N GLU A 93 -13.81 -22.47 11.06
CA GLU A 93 -14.30 -22.47 12.45
C GLU A 93 -15.58 -21.63 12.58
N TRP A 94 -15.64 -20.52 11.84
CA TRP A 94 -16.77 -19.60 11.81
C TRP A 94 -17.18 -19.29 10.37
N VAL A 95 -18.49 -19.32 10.12
CA VAL A 95 -19.11 -18.75 8.92
C VAL A 95 -19.96 -17.58 9.37
N LEU A 96 -19.54 -16.38 8.99
CA LEU A 96 -20.15 -15.12 9.41
C LEU A 96 -20.75 -14.41 8.21
N PHE A 97 -21.86 -13.72 8.45
CA PHE A 97 -22.49 -12.80 7.52
C PHE A 97 -22.51 -11.42 8.18
N THR A 98 -22.15 -10.40 7.41
CA THR A 98 -22.15 -9.00 7.83
C THR A 98 -23.11 -8.23 6.95
N ASP A 99 -23.82 -7.28 7.53
CA ASP A 99 -24.62 -6.32 6.78
C ASP A 99 -24.64 -4.97 7.49
N GLY A 100 -24.59 -3.90 6.71
CA GLY A 100 -24.62 -2.53 7.18
C GLY A 100 -25.79 -1.76 6.58
N SER A 101 -26.66 -1.18 7.41
CA SER A 101 -27.75 -0.32 6.94
C SER A 101 -27.45 1.15 7.23
N SER A 102 -27.62 2.03 6.23
CA SER A 102 -27.58 3.49 6.39
C SER A 102 -28.71 4.15 5.61
N ARG A 103 -29.66 4.78 6.31
CA ARG A 103 -30.82 5.43 5.70
C ARG A 103 -31.12 6.79 6.33
N VAL A 104 -31.71 7.69 5.54
CA VAL A 104 -32.21 8.97 6.04
C VAL A 104 -33.59 8.76 6.66
N VAL A 105 -33.74 9.14 7.93
CA VAL A 105 -35.01 9.13 8.66
C VAL A 105 -35.29 10.57 9.09
N GLY A 106 -36.31 11.20 8.49
CA GLY A 106 -36.50 12.64 8.62
C GLY A 106 -35.37 13.42 7.92
N SER A 107 -34.64 14.25 8.67
CA SER A 107 -33.48 15.00 8.19
C SER A 107 -32.13 14.39 8.60
N GLU A 108 -32.14 13.25 9.30
CA GLU A 108 -30.96 12.66 9.91
C GLU A 108 -30.64 11.29 9.28
N ARG A 109 -29.37 11.07 8.92
CA ARG A 109 -28.90 9.76 8.46
C ARG A 109 -28.63 8.88 9.66
N ARG A 110 -29.37 7.77 9.77
CA ARG A 110 -29.18 6.75 10.80
C ARG A 110 -28.53 5.52 10.18
N ALA A 111 -27.61 4.91 10.92
CA ALA A 111 -26.91 3.74 10.43
C ALA A 111 -26.63 2.73 11.56
N GLY A 112 -26.38 1.49 11.18
CA GLY A 112 -25.99 0.40 12.08
C GLY A 112 -25.53 -0.81 11.29
N TYR A 113 -24.90 -1.75 11.97
CA TYR A 113 -24.39 -2.99 11.39
C TYR A 113 -24.83 -4.18 12.23
N ALA A 114 -24.76 -5.37 11.64
CA ALA A 114 -24.92 -6.63 12.32
C ALA A 114 -23.91 -7.67 11.80
N VAL A 115 -23.47 -8.54 12.70
CA VAL A 115 -22.68 -9.74 12.41
C VAL A 115 -23.45 -10.93 12.92
N VAL A 116 -23.78 -11.87 12.03
CA VAL A 116 -24.55 -13.07 12.35
C VAL A 116 -23.78 -14.31 11.95
N ASN A 117 -23.94 -15.40 12.70
CA ASN A 117 -23.36 -16.69 12.31
C ASN A 117 -24.29 -17.45 11.34
N SER A 118 -23.82 -18.59 10.83
CA SER A 118 -24.58 -19.47 9.93
C SER A 118 -25.86 -20.05 10.52
N ASN A 119 -26.02 -20.03 11.84
CA ASN A 119 -27.24 -20.48 12.52
C ASN A 119 -28.28 -19.34 12.64
N GLY A 120 -27.94 -18.14 12.17
CA GLY A 120 -28.78 -16.94 12.29
C GLY A 120 -28.70 -16.26 13.66
N GLU A 121 -27.76 -16.66 14.52
CA GLU A 121 -27.56 -16.03 15.82
C GLU A 121 -26.79 -14.72 15.64
N THR A 122 -27.29 -13.65 16.25
CA THR A 122 -26.61 -12.35 16.25
C THR A 122 -25.46 -12.38 17.23
N LEU A 123 -24.24 -12.27 16.71
CA LEU A 123 -23.02 -12.17 17.53
C LEU A 123 -22.80 -10.72 17.96
N GLU A 124 -23.07 -9.77 17.06
CA GLU A 124 -22.93 -8.35 17.32
C GLU A 124 -23.95 -7.56 16.50
N ALA A 125 -24.55 -6.53 17.08
CA ALA A 125 -25.34 -5.54 16.35
C ALA A 125 -25.30 -4.20 17.09
N LYS A 126 -25.07 -3.11 16.36
CA LYS A 126 -24.92 -1.78 16.98
C LYS A 126 -25.37 -0.65 16.08
N GLY A 127 -25.99 0.36 16.69
CA GLY A 127 -26.23 1.65 16.07
C GLY A 127 -24.96 2.49 16.00
N LEU A 128 -24.76 3.16 14.87
CA LEU A 128 -23.60 4.02 14.62
C LEU A 128 -23.99 5.51 14.69
N PRO A 129 -23.01 6.41 14.85
CA PRO A 129 -23.28 7.84 14.91
C PRO A 129 -24.09 8.35 13.71
N PRO A 130 -24.97 9.35 13.91
CA PRO A 130 -25.67 9.99 12.82
C PRO A 130 -24.72 10.50 11.72
N GLY A 131 -25.14 10.43 10.47
CA GLY A 131 -24.31 10.84 9.33
C GLY A 131 -23.40 9.74 8.76
N THR A 132 -23.30 8.57 9.41
CA THR A 132 -22.48 7.46 8.90
C THR A 132 -23.02 6.93 7.58
N SER A 133 -22.17 6.91 6.53
CA SER A 133 -22.53 6.48 5.17
C SER A 133 -22.71 4.96 5.07
N ALA A 134 -23.39 4.50 4.01
CA ALA A 134 -23.57 3.06 3.73
C ALA A 134 -22.23 2.32 3.60
N GLN A 135 -21.28 2.88 2.85
CA GLN A 135 -19.96 2.26 2.70
C GLN A 135 -19.15 2.19 4.00
N ARG A 136 -19.42 3.05 4.99
CA ARG A 136 -18.72 3.01 6.29
C ARG A 136 -19.33 2.01 7.28
N VAL A 137 -20.52 1.52 7.00
CA VAL A 137 -21.19 0.52 7.84
C VAL A 137 -20.98 -0.92 7.35
N GLU A 138 -20.61 -1.07 6.08
CA GLU A 138 -19.93 -2.27 5.54
C GLU A 138 -18.48 -2.31 6.02
#